data_AF-A0A7X8D0F2-F1
#
_entry.id   AF-A0A7X8D0F2-F1
#
_cell.length_a   1.000
_cell.length_b   1.000
_cell.length_c   1.000
_cell.angle_alpha   90.00
_cell.angle_beta   90.00
_cell.angle_gamma   90.00
#
_symmetry.space_group_name_H-M   'P 1'
#
loop_
_entity.id
_entity.type
_entity.pdbx_description
1 polymer ?
#
loop_
_entity_poly.entity_id
_entity_poly.type
_entity_poly.pdbx_seq_one_letter_code
_entity_poly.pdbx_strand_id
1 'polypeptide(L)'
;MNINPYNSAFKSHNVNNDLNVQNSNEALNMQDFLNLLVAQISNQDVLNPMDNTEFVAQMAQFSALQAMTDLTELAMQGQATSLIGKNVVVAHYNNSGQLEVQEGLVERVTIHGGKTKLYVNDMEYDYSNVMEIKEAQKEEDPLVEMLGTIADKIDNIDNSLATIRENNKADISKNMGEDFYQDNPDMDFEGESQTIEE
;
A
#
# COMPACT_ATOMS: atom_id res chain seq x y z
N MET A 1 -59.71 -51.41 25.43
CA MET A 1 -58.85 -52.05 24.41
C MET A 1 -58.07 -50.94 23.72
N ASN A 2 -56.76 -50.89 23.92
CA ASN A 2 -55.89 -50.27 22.92
C ASN A 2 -54.64 -51.13 22.80
N ILE A 3 -54.39 -51.53 21.57
CA ILE A 3 -53.48 -52.57 21.15
C ILE A 3 -52.05 -52.03 21.09
N ASN A 4 -51.14 -52.78 21.68
CA ASN A 4 -49.70 -52.62 21.54
C ASN A 4 -49.25 -53.33 20.25
N PRO A 5 -48.61 -52.67 19.28
CA PRO A 5 -47.84 -53.36 18.26
C PRO A 5 -46.34 -53.17 18.54
N TYR A 6 -45.75 -54.25 19.04
CA TYR A 6 -44.39 -54.73 18.81
C TYR A 6 -43.30 -53.72 18.40
N ASN A 7 -42.38 -53.57 19.35
CA ASN A 7 -40.94 -53.43 19.19
C ASN A 7 -40.36 -54.19 17.96
N SER A 8 -39.69 -53.47 17.06
CA SER A 8 -38.59 -54.01 16.26
C SER A 8 -37.41 -53.04 16.30
N ALA A 9 -36.37 -53.49 16.99
CA ALA A 9 -35.11 -52.79 17.13
C ALA A 9 -34.36 -52.77 15.79
N PHE A 10 -34.14 -51.58 15.23
CA PHE A 10 -33.06 -51.34 14.28
C PHE A 10 -32.17 -50.23 14.82
N LYS A 11 -31.05 -50.66 15.39
CA LYS A 11 -29.96 -49.82 15.89
C LYS A 11 -29.28 -49.16 14.68
N SER A 12 -29.69 -47.94 14.35
CA SER A 12 -28.97 -47.10 13.39
C SER A 12 -27.58 -46.80 13.95
N HIS A 13 -26.55 -47.37 13.32
CA HIS A 13 -25.16 -47.00 13.59
C HIS A 13 -24.91 -45.66 12.91
N ASN A 14 -25.02 -44.59 13.68
CA ASN A 14 -24.53 -43.28 13.27
C ASN A 14 -23.00 -43.32 13.32
N VAL A 15 -22.39 -43.71 12.21
CA VAL A 15 -20.97 -43.45 11.97
C VAL A 15 -20.89 -41.99 11.58
N ASN A 16 -20.51 -41.15 12.53
CA ASN A 16 -20.07 -39.78 12.30
C ASN A 16 -18.84 -39.86 11.38
N ASN A 17 -19.06 -39.86 10.06
CA ASN A 17 -18.01 -39.65 9.10
C ASN A 17 -17.83 -38.14 9.03
N ASP A 18 -17.01 -37.64 9.95
CA ASP A 18 -16.44 -36.30 9.98
C ASP A 18 -15.46 -36.17 8.80
N LEU A 19 -15.97 -36.32 7.58
CA LEU A 19 -15.28 -35.93 6.37
C LEU A 19 -15.56 -34.45 6.22
N ASN A 20 -14.64 -33.66 6.77
CA ASN A 20 -14.36 -32.33 6.27
C ASN A 20 -14.12 -32.44 4.76
N VAL A 21 -15.20 -32.33 3.98
CA VAL A 21 -15.15 -32.15 2.53
C VAL A 21 -14.59 -30.76 2.31
N GLN A 22 -13.27 -30.68 2.35
CA GLN A 22 -12.53 -29.63 1.69
C GLN A 22 -13.04 -29.60 0.25
N ASN A 23 -13.44 -28.42 -0.22
CA ASN A 23 -13.86 -28.15 -1.59
C ASN A 23 -12.70 -28.41 -2.56
N SER A 24 -12.38 -29.68 -2.79
CA SER A 24 -11.37 -30.17 -3.73
C SER A 24 -11.99 -31.20 -4.69
N ASN A 25 -13.31 -31.19 -4.86
CA ASN A 25 -14.07 -32.20 -5.59
C ASN A 25 -14.36 -31.84 -7.07
N GLU A 26 -14.16 -30.59 -7.49
CA GLU A 26 -14.51 -30.18 -8.87
C GLU A 26 -13.39 -30.49 -9.87
N ALA A 27 -12.12 -30.27 -9.52
CA ALA A 27 -10.99 -30.58 -10.40
C ALA A 27 -10.75 -32.09 -10.58
N LEU A 28 -11.14 -32.92 -9.60
CA LEU A 28 -10.97 -34.38 -9.64
C LEU A 28 -11.94 -35.08 -10.62
N ASN A 29 -13.07 -34.47 -10.97
CA ASN A 29 -14.12 -35.11 -11.77
C ASN A 29 -13.77 -35.23 -13.26
N MET A 30 -13.01 -34.27 -13.81
CA MET A 30 -12.63 -34.28 -15.24
C MET A 30 -11.63 -35.39 -15.55
N GLN A 31 -10.64 -35.61 -14.69
CA GLN A 31 -9.63 -36.63 -14.92
C GLN A 31 -10.24 -38.04 -14.88
N ASP A 32 -11.19 -38.27 -13.97
CA ASP A 32 -11.94 -39.52 -13.88
C ASP A 32 -12.86 -39.73 -15.11
N PHE A 33 -13.46 -38.66 -15.62
CA PHE A 33 -14.23 -38.71 -16.88
C PHE A 33 -13.34 -39.01 -18.10
N LEU A 34 -12.19 -38.34 -18.24
CA LEU A 34 -11.24 -38.61 -19.34
C LEU A 34 -10.73 -40.05 -19.29
N ASN A 35 -10.52 -40.61 -18.10
CA ASN A 35 -10.16 -42.01 -17.93
C ASN A 35 -11.28 -42.96 -18.38
N LEU A 36 -12.54 -42.66 -18.02
CA LEU A 36 -13.70 -43.42 -18.51
C LEU A 36 -13.88 -43.30 -20.02
N LEU A 37 -13.62 -42.14 -20.60
CA LEU A 37 -13.67 -41.88 -22.03
C LEU A 37 -12.61 -42.68 -22.80
N VAL A 38 -11.37 -42.67 -22.33
CA VAL A 38 -10.29 -43.48 -22.90
C VAL A 38 -10.61 -44.98 -22.80
N ALA A 39 -11.25 -45.42 -21.71
CA ALA A 39 -11.69 -46.79 -21.54
C ALA A 39 -12.87 -47.18 -22.47
N GLN A 40 -13.75 -46.25 -22.83
CA GLN A 40 -14.85 -46.47 -23.77
C GLN A 40 -14.37 -46.43 -25.23
N ILE A 41 -13.48 -45.50 -25.59
CA ILE A 41 -12.87 -45.41 -26.94
C ILE A 41 -12.05 -46.66 -27.27
N SER A 42 -11.36 -47.24 -26.30
CA SER A 42 -10.60 -48.48 -26.49
C SER A 42 -11.49 -49.73 -26.63
N ASN A 43 -12.80 -49.63 -26.38
CA ASN A 43 -13.75 -50.75 -26.41
C ASN A 43 -14.96 -50.58 -27.34
N GLN A 44 -15.11 -49.45 -28.04
CA GLN A 44 -16.24 -49.19 -28.94
C GLN A 44 -15.87 -49.48 -30.39
N ASP A 45 -16.72 -50.27 -31.05
CA ASP A 45 -16.71 -50.49 -32.48
C ASP A 45 -16.84 -49.14 -33.23
N VAL A 46 -16.00 -48.93 -34.25
CA VAL A 46 -15.73 -47.64 -34.92
C VAL A 46 -16.96 -47.09 -35.67
N LEU A 47 -18.02 -47.88 -35.80
CA LEU A 47 -19.10 -47.64 -36.75
C LEU A 47 -20.21 -46.69 -36.27
N ASN A 48 -20.23 -46.17 -35.03
CA ASN A 48 -21.13 -45.06 -34.63
C ASN A 48 -20.64 -44.22 -33.42
N PRO A 49 -19.75 -43.23 -33.62
CA PRO A 49 -19.18 -42.39 -32.54
C PRO A 49 -19.98 -41.09 -32.21
N MET A 50 -21.18 -40.86 -32.78
CA MET A 50 -21.80 -39.53 -32.76
C MET A 50 -22.30 -39.04 -31.38
N ASP A 51 -22.99 -39.87 -30.60
CA ASP A 51 -23.57 -39.44 -29.30
C ASP A 51 -22.50 -39.11 -28.24
N ASN A 52 -21.42 -39.91 -28.21
CA ASN A 52 -20.33 -39.71 -27.26
C ASN A 52 -19.50 -38.46 -27.59
N THR A 53 -19.43 -38.07 -28.86
CA THR A 53 -18.65 -36.89 -29.26
C THR A 53 -19.34 -35.58 -28.84
N GLU A 54 -20.67 -35.51 -28.94
CA GLU A 54 -21.43 -34.31 -28.55
C GLU A 54 -21.41 -34.08 -27.02
N PHE A 55 -21.57 -35.13 -26.21
CA PHE A 55 -21.45 -35.03 -24.75
C PHE A 55 -20.05 -34.58 -24.31
N VAL A 56 -19.01 -35.09 -24.97
CA VAL A 56 -17.61 -34.73 -24.68
C VAL A 56 -17.32 -33.29 -25.05
N ALA A 57 -17.87 -32.81 -26.17
CA ALA A 57 -17.78 -31.41 -26.53
C ALA A 57 -18.42 -30.50 -25.47
N GLN A 58 -19.58 -30.90 -24.91
CA GLN A 58 -20.22 -30.15 -23.83
C GLN A 58 -19.42 -30.19 -22.52
N MET A 59 -18.86 -31.34 -22.15
CA MET A 59 -18.01 -31.44 -20.95
C MET A 59 -16.71 -30.64 -21.09
N ALA A 60 -16.07 -30.67 -22.27
CA ALA A 60 -14.90 -29.84 -22.56
C ALA A 60 -15.24 -28.35 -22.43
N GLN A 61 -16.43 -27.93 -22.87
CA GLN A 61 -16.92 -26.56 -22.70
C GLN A 61 -17.07 -26.18 -21.22
N PHE A 62 -17.68 -27.03 -20.39
CA PHE A 62 -17.80 -26.78 -18.95
C PHE A 62 -16.42 -26.74 -18.27
N SER A 63 -15.49 -27.61 -18.66
CA SER A 63 -14.13 -27.61 -18.13
C SER A 63 -13.36 -26.35 -18.46
N ALA A 64 -13.53 -25.84 -19.68
CA ALA A 64 -12.92 -24.59 -20.09
C ALA A 64 -13.47 -23.42 -19.28
N LEU A 65 -14.78 -23.41 -18.99
CA LEU A 65 -15.39 -22.41 -18.12
C LEU A 65 -14.86 -22.51 -16.68
N GLN A 66 -14.76 -23.71 -16.12
CA GLN A 66 -14.20 -23.91 -14.78
C GLN A 66 -12.74 -23.42 -14.71
N ALA A 67 -11.91 -23.80 -15.67
CA ALA A 67 -10.52 -23.35 -15.73
C ALA A 67 -10.42 -21.82 -15.83
N MET A 68 -11.34 -21.18 -16.56
CA MET A 68 -11.42 -19.73 -16.64
C MET A 68 -11.83 -19.12 -15.29
N THR A 69 -12.79 -19.73 -14.58
CA THR A 69 -13.16 -19.34 -13.21
C THR A 69 -11.98 -19.46 -12.25
N ASP A 70 -11.25 -20.58 -12.27
CA ASP A 70 -10.07 -20.80 -11.42
C ASP A 70 -8.97 -19.76 -11.70
N LEU A 71 -8.74 -19.43 -12.99
CA LEU A 71 -7.80 -18.38 -13.38
C LEU A 71 -8.24 -17.00 -12.91
N THR A 72 -9.53 -16.66 -13.00
CA THR A 72 -10.04 -15.39 -12.46
C THR A 72 -9.88 -15.31 -10.95
N GLU A 73 -10.09 -16.42 -10.24
CA GLU A 73 -9.90 -16.49 -8.80
C GLU A 73 -8.43 -16.27 -8.41
N LEU A 74 -7.50 -16.94 -9.10
CA LEU A 74 -6.06 -16.75 -8.90
C LEU A 74 -5.62 -15.30 -9.20
N ALA A 75 -6.16 -14.69 -10.25
CA ALA A 75 -5.89 -13.31 -10.59
C ALA A 75 -6.36 -12.36 -9.48
N MET A 76 -7.57 -12.56 -8.95
CA MET A 76 -8.11 -11.78 -7.83
C MET A 76 -7.27 -11.95 -6.56
N GLN A 77 -6.85 -13.18 -6.25
CA GLN A 77 -5.95 -13.47 -5.12
C GLN A 77 -4.61 -12.72 -5.24
N GLY A 78 -4.03 -12.72 -6.44
CA GLY A 78 -2.81 -11.96 -6.73
C GLY A 78 -3.00 -10.45 -6.56
N GLN A 79 -4.10 -9.91 -7.06
CA GLN A 79 -4.44 -8.50 -6.88
C GLN A 79 -4.63 -8.14 -5.40
N ALA A 80 -5.38 -8.94 -4.64
CA ALA A 80 -5.60 -8.70 -3.23
C ALA A 80 -4.28 -8.67 -2.43
N THR A 81 -3.36 -9.60 -2.71
CA THR A 81 -2.03 -9.61 -2.07
C THR A 81 -1.26 -8.31 -2.33
N SER A 82 -1.43 -7.71 -3.52
CA SER A 82 -0.81 -6.42 -3.84
C SER A 82 -1.41 -5.21 -3.10
N LEU A 83 -2.58 -5.40 -2.47
CA LEU A 83 -3.22 -4.35 -1.67
C LEU A 83 -2.62 -4.20 -0.29
N ILE A 84 -1.91 -5.21 0.22
CA ILE A 84 -1.25 -5.13 1.53
C ILE A 84 -0.32 -3.92 1.57
N GLY A 85 -0.48 -3.06 2.57
CA GLY A 85 0.27 -1.81 2.71
C GLY A 85 -0.21 -0.67 1.81
N LYS A 86 -1.29 -0.83 1.04
CA LYS A 86 -1.96 0.26 0.33
C LYS A 86 -3.16 0.75 1.13
N ASN A 87 -3.52 2.01 0.93
CA ASN A 87 -4.71 2.59 1.52
C ASN A 87 -5.90 2.33 0.60
N VAL A 88 -7.00 1.78 1.12
CA VAL A 88 -8.18 1.40 0.32
C VAL A 88 -9.43 2.04 0.89
N VAL A 89 -10.40 2.26 0.02
CA VAL A 89 -11.77 2.63 0.40
C VAL A 89 -12.65 1.40 0.20
N VAL A 90 -13.28 0.93 1.27
CA VAL A 90 -14.19 -0.22 1.27
C VAL A 90 -15.60 0.22 1.62
N ALA A 91 -16.60 -0.44 1.06
CA ALA A 91 -17.99 -0.24 1.44
C ALA A 91 -18.64 -1.55 1.87
N HIS A 92 -19.36 -1.50 2.97
CA HIS A 92 -20.09 -2.66 3.50
C HIS A 92 -21.43 -2.22 4.08
N TYR A 93 -22.36 -3.16 4.21
CA TYR A 93 -23.63 -2.91 4.88
C TYR A 93 -23.52 -3.31 6.34
N ASN A 94 -23.88 -2.41 7.25
CA ASN A 94 -23.96 -2.71 8.68
C ASN A 94 -25.23 -3.51 9.02
N ASN A 95 -25.40 -3.89 10.29
CA ASN A 95 -26.56 -4.66 10.79
C ASN A 95 -27.92 -3.96 10.57
N SER A 96 -27.92 -2.66 10.30
CA SER A 96 -29.12 -1.87 10.01
C SER A 96 -29.41 -1.75 8.51
N GLY A 97 -28.59 -2.38 7.65
CA GLY A 97 -28.71 -2.31 6.20
C GLY A 97 -28.26 -0.98 5.59
N GLN A 98 -27.56 -0.14 6.34
CA GLN A 98 -26.99 1.11 5.83
C GLN A 98 -25.61 0.85 5.25
N LEU A 99 -25.33 1.49 4.10
CA LEU A 99 -24.01 1.45 3.47
C LEU A 99 -23.04 2.31 4.31
N GLU A 100 -21.97 1.68 4.77
CA GLU A 100 -20.89 2.30 5.51
C GLU A 100 -19.61 2.20 4.70
N VAL A 101 -19.03 3.36 4.41
CA VAL A 101 -17.78 3.51 3.66
C VAL A 101 -16.67 3.76 4.66
N GLN A 102 -15.60 2.98 4.58
CA GLN A 102 -14.44 3.06 5.44
C GLN A 102 -13.17 3.17 4.60
N GLU A 103 -12.25 4.02 5.05
CA GLU A 103 -10.93 4.18 4.45
C GLU A 103 -9.87 3.71 5.45
N GLY A 104 -8.83 3.03 4.96
CA GLY A 104 -7.71 2.62 5.80
C GLY A 104 -6.67 1.79 5.07
N LEU A 105 -5.58 1.52 5.77
CA LEU A 105 -4.49 0.68 5.29
C LEU A 105 -4.92 -0.80 5.30
N VAL A 106 -4.61 -1.54 4.25
CA VAL A 106 -4.73 -3.00 4.28
C VAL A 106 -3.58 -3.59 5.07
N GLU A 107 -3.88 -4.14 6.23
CA GLU A 107 -2.90 -4.72 7.13
C GLU A 107 -2.61 -6.19 6.81
N ARG A 108 -3.65 -6.91 6.36
CA ARG A 108 -3.56 -8.35 6.10
C ARG A 108 -4.55 -8.79 5.02
N VAL A 109 -4.18 -9.82 4.28
CA VAL A 109 -5.04 -10.54 3.34
C VAL A 109 -5.09 -12.01 3.77
N THR A 110 -6.27 -12.61 3.73
CA THR A 110 -6.44 -14.06 3.93
C THR A 110 -7.08 -14.67 2.70
N ILE A 111 -6.57 -15.85 2.34
CA ILE A 111 -7.06 -16.65 1.22
C ILE A 111 -7.41 -18.01 1.80
N HIS A 112 -8.69 -18.36 1.80
CA HIS A 112 -9.15 -19.66 2.28
C HIS A 112 -10.38 -20.13 1.52
N GLY A 113 -10.35 -21.37 1.02
CA GLY A 113 -11.46 -21.94 0.24
C GLY A 113 -11.82 -21.09 -0.98
N GLY A 114 -10.81 -20.50 -1.62
CA GLY A 114 -10.93 -19.61 -2.78
C GLY A 114 -11.48 -18.22 -2.49
N LYS A 115 -11.91 -17.95 -1.25
CA LYS A 115 -12.38 -16.63 -0.84
C LYS A 115 -11.21 -15.78 -0.38
N THR A 116 -11.18 -14.56 -0.90
CA THR A 116 -10.14 -13.58 -0.60
C THR A 116 -10.72 -12.47 0.25
N LYS A 117 -10.15 -12.31 1.45
CA LYS A 117 -10.58 -11.31 2.43
C LYS A 117 -9.44 -10.38 2.80
N LEU A 118 -9.80 -9.13 3.10
CA LEU A 118 -8.91 -8.04 3.46
C LEU A 118 -9.21 -7.62 4.91
N TYR A 119 -8.19 -7.19 5.63
CA TYR A 119 -8.33 -6.58 6.95
C TYR A 119 -7.91 -5.11 6.86
N VAL A 120 -8.84 -4.22 7.17
CA VAL A 120 -8.66 -2.76 7.16
C VAL A 120 -9.13 -2.23 8.51
N ASN A 121 -8.23 -1.61 9.28
CA ASN A 121 -8.48 -1.20 10.67
C ASN A 121 -9.03 -2.36 11.53
N ASP A 122 -8.37 -3.52 11.49
CA ASP A 122 -8.80 -4.79 12.13
C ASP A 122 -10.16 -5.38 11.69
N MET A 123 -10.92 -4.71 10.81
CA MET A 123 -12.20 -5.21 10.31
C MET A 123 -12.02 -6.00 9.01
N GLU A 124 -12.74 -7.11 8.91
CA GLU A 124 -12.69 -8.03 7.77
C GLU A 124 -13.66 -7.61 6.66
N TYR A 125 -13.18 -7.55 5.42
CA TYR A 125 -13.95 -7.23 4.22
C TYR A 125 -13.67 -8.23 3.11
N ASP A 126 -14.68 -8.57 2.30
CA ASP A 126 -14.45 -9.29 1.05
C ASP A 126 -13.71 -8.40 0.04
N TYR A 127 -12.87 -9.00 -0.81
CA TYR A 127 -12.18 -8.27 -1.88
C TYR A 127 -13.15 -7.47 -2.78
N SER A 128 -14.35 -7.99 -3.01
CA SER A 128 -15.41 -7.32 -3.77
C SER A 128 -15.90 -6.00 -3.17
N ASN A 129 -15.62 -5.75 -1.88
CA ASN A 129 -16.08 -4.56 -1.18
C ASN A 129 -15.11 -3.37 -1.37
N VAL A 130 -13.94 -3.59 -1.99
CA VAL A 130 -12.99 -2.52 -2.32
C VAL A 130 -13.55 -1.68 -3.45
N MET A 131 -13.70 -0.38 -3.21
CA MET A 131 -14.15 0.60 -4.19
C MET A 131 -12.99 1.35 -4.83
N GLU A 132 -11.96 1.67 -4.05
CA GLU A 132 -10.82 2.47 -4.50
C GLU A 132 -9.53 2.00 -3.83
N ILE A 133 -8.42 2.07 -4.57
CA ILE A 133 -7.07 1.78 -4.08
C ILE A 133 -6.25 3.05 -4.27
N LYS A 134 -5.78 3.60 -3.15
CA LYS A 134 -4.92 4.78 -3.08
C LYS A 134 -3.49 4.33 -2.78
N GLU A 135 -2.52 5.02 -3.37
CA GLU A 135 -1.13 4.85 -2.94
C GLU A 135 -0.99 5.44 -1.53
N ALA A 136 -0.29 4.72 -0.65
CA ALA A 136 0.12 5.30 0.61
C ALA A 136 0.98 6.53 0.27
N GLN A 137 0.51 7.72 0.62
CA GLN A 137 1.35 8.91 0.49
C GLN A 137 2.60 8.64 1.33
N LYS A 138 3.78 8.78 0.73
CA LYS A 138 5.01 8.87 1.51
C LYS A 138 4.85 10.11 2.37
N GLU A 139 4.43 9.93 3.61
CA GLU A 139 4.66 10.93 4.64
C GLU A 139 6.16 11.18 4.60
N GLU A 140 6.56 12.36 4.14
CA GLU A 140 7.92 12.82 4.33
C GLU A 140 8.16 12.75 5.83
N ASP A 141 9.11 11.92 6.23
CA ASP A 141 9.40 11.66 7.64
C ASP A 141 9.49 13.03 8.36
N PRO A 142 8.68 13.28 9.41
CA PRO A 142 8.67 14.58 10.09
C PRO A 142 10.06 14.98 10.60
N LEU A 143 10.97 14.01 10.79
CA LEU A 143 12.38 14.28 11.07
C LEU A 143 13.12 14.89 9.88
N VAL A 144 12.81 14.49 8.64
CA VAL A 144 13.38 15.06 7.41
C VAL A 144 12.94 16.50 7.20
N GLU A 145 11.67 16.83 7.46
CA GLU A 145 11.17 18.21 7.42
C GLU A 145 11.83 19.09 8.49
N MET A 146 11.99 18.55 9.71
CA MET A 146 12.67 19.23 10.80
C MET A 146 14.16 19.46 10.51
N LEU A 147 14.83 18.49 9.88
CA LEU A 147 16.23 18.63 9.47
C LEU A 147 16.40 19.71 8.39
N GLY A 148 15.48 19.79 7.42
CA GLY A 148 15.46 20.84 6.41
C GLY A 148 15.34 22.23 7.03
N THR A 149 14.35 22.42 7.91
CA THR A 149 14.17 23.71 8.62
C THR A 149 15.31 24.06 9.56
N ILE A 150 16.03 23.09 10.12
CA ILE A 150 17.25 23.33 10.90
C ILE A 150 18.39 23.76 9.98
N ALA A 151 18.58 23.11 8.83
CA ALA A 151 19.60 23.48 7.85
C ALA A 151 19.41 24.92 7.34
N ASP A 152 18.19 25.29 6.97
CA ASP A 152 17.86 26.66 6.51
C ASP A 152 18.14 27.71 7.60
N LYS A 153 17.89 27.38 8.87
CA LYS A 153 18.20 28.27 9.99
C LYS A 153 19.70 28.43 10.21
N ILE A 154 20.50 27.38 10.00
CA ILE A 154 21.96 27.45 10.10
C ILE A 154 22.53 28.38 9.02
N ASP A 155 22.07 28.26 7.79
CA ASP A 155 22.51 29.11 6.67
C ASP A 155 22.20 30.60 6.92
N ASN A 156 21.01 30.89 7.49
CA ASN A 156 20.64 32.25 7.87
C ASN A 156 21.51 32.82 9.01
N ILE A 157 21.92 31.98 9.96
CA ILE A 157 22.84 32.36 11.03
C ILE A 157 24.21 32.69 10.43
N ASP A 158 24.73 31.85 9.53
CA ASP A 158 26.04 32.07 8.90
C ASP A 158 26.08 33.37 8.08
N ASN A 159 25.02 33.67 7.33
CA ASN A 159 24.91 34.93 6.58
C ASN A 159 24.83 36.17 7.51
N SER A 160 24.08 36.07 8.61
CA SER A 160 23.99 37.13 9.61
C SER A 160 25.34 37.36 10.30
N LEU A 161 26.06 36.28 10.64
CA LEU A 161 27.40 36.35 11.23
C LEU A 161 28.43 36.94 10.26
N ALA A 162 28.35 36.63 8.97
CA ALA A 162 29.22 37.23 7.95
C ALA A 162 29.01 38.76 7.88
N THR A 163 27.75 39.20 7.85
CA THR A 163 27.38 40.63 7.83
C THR A 163 27.86 41.37 9.08
N ILE A 164 27.72 40.76 10.27
CA ILE A 164 28.20 41.34 11.54
C ILE A 164 29.72 41.47 11.55
N ARG A 165 30.45 40.46 11.05
CA ARG A 165 31.92 40.51 10.94
C ARG A 165 32.38 41.62 9.99
N GLU A 166 31.66 41.83 8.89
CA GLU A 166 31.98 42.85 7.90
C GLU A 166 31.75 44.27 8.45
N ASN A 167 30.62 44.50 9.13
CA ASN A 167 30.33 45.79 9.77
C ASN A 167 31.35 46.15 10.86
N ASN A 168 31.69 45.20 11.73
CA ASN A 168 32.71 45.42 12.77
C ASN A 168 34.09 45.72 12.17
N LYS A 169 34.46 45.08 11.05
CA LYS A 169 35.73 45.36 10.34
C LYS A 169 35.74 46.78 9.76
N ALA A 170 34.62 47.25 9.22
CA ALA A 170 34.48 48.61 8.69
C ALA A 170 34.57 49.67 9.80
N ASP A 171 33.96 49.42 10.97
CA ASP A 171 33.99 50.34 12.12
C ASP A 171 35.39 50.44 12.74
N ILE A 172 36.13 49.33 12.83
CA ILE A 172 37.51 49.31 13.32
C ILE A 172 38.44 50.09 12.37
N SER A 173 38.26 49.97 11.04
CA SER A 173 39.05 50.72 10.06
C SER A 173 38.78 52.22 10.10
N LYS A 174 37.55 52.64 10.39
CA LYS A 174 37.22 54.07 10.58
C LYS A 174 37.86 54.65 11.84
N ASN A 175 37.87 53.90 12.93
CA ASN A 175 38.42 54.37 14.20
C ASN A 175 39.96 54.36 14.27
N MET A 176 40.66 53.66 13.36
CA MET A 176 42.12 53.65 13.30
C MET A 176 42.72 54.61 12.24
N GLY A 177 41.88 55.35 11.50
CA GLY A 177 42.32 56.17 10.36
C GLY A 177 42.51 57.67 10.63
N GLU A 178 42.26 58.17 11.84
CA GLU A 178 42.28 59.62 12.12
C GLU A 178 43.51 60.14 12.89
N ASP A 179 44.47 59.29 13.26
CA ASP A 179 45.71 59.77 13.89
C ASP A 179 46.88 59.71 12.89
N PHE A 180 47.64 60.81 12.84
CA PHE A 180 48.89 61.06 12.11
C PHE A 180 48.77 61.61 10.69
N TYR A 181 48.58 62.94 10.58
CA TYR A 181 49.44 63.86 9.81
C TYR A 181 49.05 65.30 10.17
N GLN A 182 49.71 65.88 11.19
CA GLN A 182 49.72 67.33 11.41
C GLN A 182 50.96 67.88 10.71
N ASP A 183 50.81 68.29 9.46
CA ASP A 183 51.77 69.15 8.79
C ASP A 183 51.68 70.55 9.40
N ASN A 184 52.82 71.05 9.90
CA ASN A 184 52.97 72.36 10.50
C ASN A 184 53.90 73.21 9.61
N PRO A 185 53.35 74.11 8.79
CA PRO A 185 54.02 75.35 8.35
C PRO A 185 53.03 76.54 8.53
N ASP A 186 53.34 77.66 9.18
CA ASP A 186 54.48 78.55 9.01
C ASP A 186 54.74 79.37 10.30
N MET A 187 56.01 79.42 10.72
CA MET A 187 56.53 80.47 11.60
C MET A 187 57.05 81.61 10.71
N ASP A 188 56.26 82.66 10.54
CA ASP A 188 56.75 83.92 9.98
C ASP A 188 57.43 84.75 11.09
N PHE A 189 58.75 84.75 11.04
CA PHE A 189 59.62 85.60 11.84
C PHE A 189 60.27 86.62 10.90
N GLU A 190 59.72 87.84 10.81
CA GLU A 190 60.46 88.99 10.28
C GLU A 190 60.46 90.12 11.31
N GLY A 191 61.66 90.66 11.52
CA GLY A 191 61.99 91.65 12.52
C GLY A 191 62.07 93.08 11.99
N GLU A 192 62.60 93.93 12.88
CA GLU A 192 63.07 95.31 12.69
C GLU A 192 61.97 96.40 12.69
N SER A 193 61.81 97.21 13.73
CA SER A 193 62.68 98.25 14.34
C SER A 193 62.60 99.64 13.67
N GLN A 194 62.27 100.65 14.50
CA GLN A 194 62.53 102.11 14.33
C GLN A 194 61.62 102.87 13.33
N THR A 195 61.22 104.14 13.49
CA THR A 195 61.71 105.27 14.30
C THR A 195 60.69 106.44 14.29
N ILE A 196 60.54 107.12 15.45
CA ILE A 196 60.48 108.58 15.73
C ILE A 196 59.37 109.51 15.14
N GLU A 197 58.74 110.22 16.10
CA GLU A 197 58.10 111.57 16.15
C GLU A 197 58.06 112.47 14.91
N GLU A 198 56.91 113.12 14.68
CA GLU A 198 56.52 114.42 15.30
C GLU A 198 55.00 114.56 15.39
#